data_AF-A0A920DR70-F1
#
_entry.id   AF-A0A920DR70-F1
#
_cell.length_a   1.000
_cell.length_b   1.000
_cell.length_c   1.000
_cell.angle_alpha   90.00
_cell.angle_beta   90.00
_cell.angle_gamma   90.00
#
_symmetry.space_group_name_H-M   'P 1'
#
loop_
_entity.id
_entity.type
_entity.pdbx_description
1 polymer ?
#
loop_
_entity_poly.entity_id
_entity_poly.type
_entity_poly.pdbx_seq_one_letter_code
_entity_poly.pdbx_strand_id
1 'polypeptide(L)'
;MRTKLTLTILGAYNILFGLVAMFASATMAAEIVNSDSLEVIRMGELFHIGLGHAIFLCGLLLMFARNAELATAKNIILAYMIGIAILFYIFFGVMANEPLILFSASNVVPDFLFFGVAIFGYLKAK
;
A
#
# COMPACT_ATOMS: atom_id res chain seq x y z
N MET A 1 16.90 0.43 17.27
CA MET A 1 15.80 -0.55 17.54
C MET A 1 14.44 -0.13 16.97
N ARG A 2 14.08 1.16 17.02
CA ARG A 2 12.74 1.63 16.61
C ARG A 2 12.50 1.54 15.10
N THR A 3 13.53 1.75 14.30
CA THR A 3 13.50 1.56 12.84
C THR A 3 13.25 0.11 12.46
N LYS A 4 13.90 -0.84 13.12
CA LYS A 4 13.65 -2.28 12.95
C LYS A 4 12.18 -2.63 13.16
N LEU A 5 11.59 -2.16 14.27
CA LEU A 5 10.17 -2.39 14.55
C LEU A 5 9.28 -1.73 13.48
N THR A 6 9.58 -0.48 13.10
CA THR A 6 8.85 0.25 12.05
C THR A 6 8.87 -0.54 10.73
N LEU A 7 10.06 -0.91 10.25
CA LEU A 7 10.24 -1.70 9.02
C LEU A 7 9.57 -3.08 9.11
N THR A 8 9.55 -3.69 10.29
CA THR A 8 8.85 -4.96 10.51
C THR A 8 7.33 -4.79 10.39
N ILE A 9 6.76 -3.75 11.02
CA ILE A 9 5.32 -3.47 10.97
C ILE A 9 4.89 -3.13 9.54
N LEU A 10 5.59 -2.18 8.90
CA LEU A 10 5.29 -1.80 7.53
C LEU A 10 5.48 -2.99 6.58
N GLY A 11 6.55 -3.75 6.73
CA GLY A 11 6.82 -4.93 5.92
C GLY A 11 5.73 -6.00 6.06
N ALA A 12 5.35 -6.34 7.29
CA ALA A 12 4.30 -7.33 7.56
C ALA A 12 2.96 -6.89 6.98
N TYR A 13 2.59 -5.62 7.16
CA TYR A 13 1.35 -5.08 6.59
C TYR A 13 1.33 -5.19 5.07
N ASN A 14 2.36 -4.70 4.38
CA ASN A 14 2.41 -4.71 2.91
C ASN A 14 2.47 -6.15 2.36
N ILE A 15 3.15 -7.07 3.05
CA ILE A 15 3.11 -8.51 2.71
C ILE A 15 1.68 -9.03 2.76
N LEU A 16 0.98 -8.83 3.89
CA LEU A 16 -0.37 -9.35 4.08
C LEU A 16 -1.36 -8.71 3.10
N PHE A 17 -1.33 -7.38 2.98
CA PHE A 17 -2.24 -6.66 2.09
C PHE A 17 -1.97 -6.99 0.61
N GLY A 18 -0.70 -7.11 0.21
CA GLY A 18 -0.35 -7.53 -1.15
C GLY A 18 -0.86 -8.94 -1.47
N LEU A 19 -0.77 -9.88 -0.53
CA LEU A 19 -1.34 -11.22 -0.69
C LEU A 19 -2.87 -11.18 -0.81
N VAL A 20 -3.54 -10.40 0.03
CA VAL A 20 -5.00 -10.22 -0.06
C VAL A 20 -5.39 -9.62 -1.41
N ALA A 21 -4.73 -8.55 -1.84
CA ALA A 21 -5.01 -7.90 -3.13
C ALA A 21 -4.81 -8.85 -4.32
N MET A 22 -3.81 -9.73 -4.28
CA MET A 22 -3.62 -10.74 -5.33
C MET A 22 -4.69 -11.83 -5.32
N PHE A 23 -4.92 -12.45 -4.16
CA PHE A 23 -5.73 -13.67 -4.07
C PHE A 23 -7.23 -13.42 -3.88
N ALA A 24 -7.61 -12.23 -3.40
CA ALA A 24 -9.00 -11.77 -3.32
C ALA A 24 -9.32 -10.71 -4.40
N SER A 25 -8.50 -10.64 -5.46
CA SER A 25 -8.62 -9.65 -6.55
C SER A 25 -9.99 -9.62 -7.20
N ALA A 26 -10.62 -10.78 -7.43
CA ALA A 26 -11.95 -10.86 -8.03
C ALA A 26 -13.01 -10.20 -7.13
N THR A 27 -12.97 -10.45 -5.83
CA THR A 27 -13.87 -9.83 -4.84
C THR A 27 -13.65 -8.31 -4.78
N MET A 28 -12.38 -7.88 -4.71
CA MET A 28 -12.05 -6.45 -4.67
C MET A 28 -12.48 -5.70 -5.94
N ALA A 29 -12.29 -6.32 -7.11
CA ALA A 29 -12.73 -5.75 -8.38
C ALA A 29 -14.25 -5.59 -8.43
N ALA A 30 -15.01 -6.60 -7.97
CA ALA A 30 -16.47 -6.54 -7.92
C ALA A 30 -17.00 -5.45 -6.97
N GLU A 31 -16.27 -5.13 -5.90
CA GLU A 31 -16.66 -4.08 -4.95
C GLU A 31 -16.29 -2.67 -5.41
N ILE A 32 -15.19 -2.51 -6.17
CA ILE A 32 -14.64 -1.19 -6.50
C ILE A 32 -14.92 -0.74 -7.93
N VAL A 33 -15.17 -1.65 -8.87
CA VAL A 33 -15.45 -1.30 -10.26
C VAL A 33 -16.93 -0.99 -10.43
N ASN A 34 -17.25 0.22 -10.88
CA ASN A 34 -18.61 0.67 -11.14
C ASN A 34 -19.06 0.31 -12.56
N SER A 35 -19.22 -0.98 -12.86
CA SER A 35 -19.65 -1.45 -14.19
C SER A 35 -20.23 -2.86 -14.14
N ASP A 36 -21.25 -3.13 -14.96
CA ASP A 36 -21.77 -4.48 -15.20
C ASP A 36 -21.01 -5.23 -16.32
N SER A 37 -20.06 -4.57 -16.99
CA SER A 37 -19.28 -5.21 -18.06
C SER A 37 -18.26 -6.18 -17.48
N LEU A 38 -18.40 -7.47 -17.83
CA LEU A 38 -17.47 -8.52 -17.39
C LEU A 38 -16.03 -8.25 -17.82
N GLU A 39 -15.81 -7.62 -18.98
CA GLU A 39 -14.47 -7.25 -19.43
C GLU A 39 -13.85 -6.15 -18.55
N VAL A 40 -14.64 -5.18 -18.13
CA VAL A 40 -14.20 -4.08 -17.26
C VAL A 40 -13.90 -4.60 -15.85
N ILE A 41 -14.77 -5.46 -15.31
CA ILE A 41 -14.54 -6.12 -14.01
C ILE A 41 -13.27 -6.97 -14.07
N ARG A 42 -13.07 -7.74 -15.16
CA ARG A 42 -11.86 -8.55 -15.35
C ARG A 42 -10.61 -7.68 -15.43
N MET A 43 -10.68 -6.51 -16.05
CA MET A 43 -9.58 -5.54 -16.03
C MET A 43 -9.28 -5.03 -14.61
N GLY A 44 -10.32 -4.76 -13.81
CA GLY A 44 -10.17 -4.43 -12.39
C GLY A 44 -9.51 -5.54 -11.58
N GLU A 45 -9.85 -6.80 -11.86
CA GLU A 45 -9.22 -7.96 -11.20
C GLU A 45 -7.73 -8.06 -11.56
N LEU A 46 -7.38 -7.98 -12.84
CA LEU A 46 -5.99 -8.01 -13.31
C LEU A 46 -5.17 -6.87 -12.71
N PHE A 47 -5.78 -5.70 -12.53
CA PHE A 47 -5.17 -4.57 -11.84
C PHE A 47 -4.81 -4.92 -10.39
N HIS A 48 -5.73 -5.53 -9.62
CA HIS A 48 -5.46 -5.92 -8.23
C HIS A 48 -4.42 -7.04 -8.12
N ILE A 49 -4.35 -7.95 -9.09
CA ILE A 49 -3.28 -8.96 -9.15
C ILE A 49 -1.91 -8.28 -9.34
N GLY A 50 -1.78 -7.40 -10.32
CA GLY A 50 -0.53 -6.68 -10.58
C GLY A 50 -0.12 -5.76 -9.43
N LEU A 51 -1.09 -5.00 -8.91
CA LEU A 51 -0.88 -4.10 -7.77
C LEU A 51 -0.51 -4.88 -6.51
N GLY A 52 -1.21 -5.97 -6.21
CA GLY A 52 -0.94 -6.80 -5.05
C GLY A 52 0.46 -7.39 -5.06
N HIS A 53 0.97 -7.81 -6.23
CA HIS A 53 2.36 -8.26 -6.37
C HIS A 53 3.36 -7.14 -6.03
N ALA A 54 3.14 -5.92 -6.54
CA ALA A 54 4.01 -4.79 -6.26
C ALA A 54 4.03 -4.41 -4.76
N ILE A 55 2.86 -4.42 -4.11
CA ILE A 55 2.74 -4.16 -2.67
C ILE A 55 3.42 -5.25 -1.86
N PHE A 56 3.21 -6.53 -2.22
CA PHE A 56 3.86 -7.66 -1.58
C PHE A 56 5.40 -7.56 -1.66
N LEU A 57 5.94 -7.24 -2.84
CA LEU A 57 7.37 -7.04 -3.05
C LEU A 57 7.91 -5.90 -2.17
N CYS A 58 7.19 -4.76 -2.09
CA CYS A 58 7.55 -3.67 -1.19
C CYS A 58 7.62 -4.16 0.27
N GLY A 59 6.64 -4.96 0.70
CA GLY A 59 6.63 -5.55 2.03
C GLY A 59 7.83 -6.46 2.31
N LEU A 60 8.23 -7.29 1.35
CA LEU A 60 9.44 -8.12 1.46
C LEU A 60 10.70 -7.25 1.58
N LEU A 61 10.85 -6.21 0.75
CA LEU A 61 11.99 -5.30 0.80
C LEU A 61 12.12 -4.65 2.19
N LEU A 62 11.01 -4.15 2.74
CA LEU A 62 10.96 -3.56 4.08
C LEU A 62 11.31 -4.58 5.16
N MET A 63 10.73 -5.78 5.08
CA MET A 63 10.97 -6.85 6.05
C MET A 63 12.42 -7.29 6.05
N PHE A 64 13.04 -7.50 4.88
CA PHE A 64 14.43 -7.93 4.77
C PHE A 64 15.41 -6.80 5.11
N ALA A 65 15.06 -5.54 4.87
CA ALA A 65 15.86 -4.39 5.28
C ALA A 65 15.77 -4.04 6.78
N ARG A 66 14.97 -4.76 7.59
CA ARG A 66 14.70 -4.41 9.01
C ARG A 66 15.94 -4.33 9.91
N ASN A 67 17.06 -4.95 9.52
CA ASN A 67 18.32 -4.91 10.26
C ASN A 67 19.36 -3.97 9.62
N ALA A 68 18.96 -3.13 8.65
CA ALA A 68 19.84 -2.15 8.03
C ALA A 68 20.37 -1.14 9.07
N GLU A 69 21.54 -0.57 8.80
CA GLU A 69 22.09 0.52 9.58
C GLU A 69 21.13 1.72 9.64
N LEU A 70 21.24 2.51 10.71
CA LEU A 70 20.28 3.57 11.02
C LEU A 70 20.05 4.55 9.86
N ALA A 71 21.13 5.02 9.21
CA ALA A 71 21.03 5.96 8.08
C ALA A 71 20.25 5.35 6.91
N THR A 72 20.58 4.11 6.53
CA THR A 72 19.90 3.36 5.49
C THR A 72 18.44 3.11 5.84
N ALA A 73 18.15 2.68 7.06
CA ALA A 73 16.78 2.45 7.52
C ALA A 73 15.93 3.73 7.47
N LYS A 74 16.49 4.89 7.82
CA LYS A 74 15.79 6.18 7.68
C LYS A 74 15.51 6.54 6.23
N ASN A 75 16.46 6.30 5.32
CA ASN A 75 16.25 6.54 3.89
C ASN A 75 15.16 5.64 3.31
N ILE A 76 15.10 4.38 3.73
CA ILE A 76 14.05 3.44 3.32
C ILE A 76 12.67 3.90 3.82
N ILE A 77 12.56 4.31 5.08
CA ILE A 77 11.29 4.84 5.64
C ILE A 77 10.89 6.13 4.92
N LEU A 78 11.85 7.00 4.60
CA LEU A 78 11.57 8.22 3.83
C LEU A 78 11.08 7.92 2.42
N ALA A 79 11.72 6.98 1.72
CA ALA A 79 11.28 6.54 0.40
C ALA A 79 9.85 5.97 0.44
N TYR A 80 9.54 5.16 1.46
CA TYR A 80 8.19 4.66 1.69
C TYR A 80 7.18 5.81 1.90
N MET A 81 7.51 6.80 2.74
CA MET A 81 6.63 7.96 2.95
C MET A 81 6.38 8.75 1.66
N ILE A 82 7.41 9.00 0.85
CA ILE A 82 7.25 9.71 -0.42
C ILE A 82 6.35 8.92 -1.37
N GLY A 83 6.55 7.60 -1.48
CA GLY A 83 5.70 6.73 -2.29
C GLY A 83 4.23 6.75 -1.86
N ILE A 84 3.96 6.64 -0.56
CA ILE A 84 2.59 6.68 -0.04
C ILE A 84 1.95 8.08 -0.19
N ALA A 85 2.72 9.16 -0.05
CA ALA A 85 2.20 10.51 -0.29
C ALA A 85 1.75 10.70 -1.75
N ILE A 86 2.50 10.17 -2.72
CA ILE A 86 2.10 10.15 -4.13
C ILE A 86 0.85 9.27 -4.31
N LEU A 87 0.78 8.13 -3.63
CA LEU A 87 -0.38 7.25 -3.68
C LEU A 87 -1.66 7.95 -3.15
N PHE A 88 -1.56 8.75 -2.08
CA PHE A 88 -2.69 9.55 -1.61
C PHE A 88 -3.17 10.57 -2.66
N TYR A 89 -2.26 11.19 -3.40
CA TYR A 89 -2.66 12.04 -4.51
C TYR A 89 -3.40 11.24 -5.60
N ILE A 90 -2.96 10.03 -5.91
CA ILE A 90 -3.67 9.17 -6.88
C ILE A 90 -5.07 8.82 -6.36
N PHE A 91 -5.20 8.44 -5.10
CA PHE A 91 -6.48 8.10 -4.47
C PHE A 91 -7.47 9.28 -4.49
N PHE A 92 -7.07 10.44 -3.98
CA PHE A 92 -8.00 11.56 -3.79
C PHE A 92 -8.06 12.53 -4.98
N GLY A 93 -6.99 12.64 -5.76
CA GLY A 93 -6.90 13.50 -6.93
C GLY A 93 -7.40 12.84 -8.21
N VAL A 94 -7.18 11.52 -8.36
CA VAL A 94 -7.54 10.78 -9.58
C VAL A 94 -8.71 9.85 -9.34
N MET A 95 -8.56 8.83 -8.48
CA MET A 95 -9.55 7.75 -8.33
C MET A 95 -10.89 8.24 -7.76
N ALA A 96 -10.88 9.16 -6.80
CA ALA A 96 -12.10 9.75 -6.24
C ALA A 96 -12.95 10.52 -7.27
N ASN A 97 -12.38 10.88 -8.43
CA ASN A 97 -13.05 11.61 -9.49
C ASN A 97 -13.35 10.73 -10.72
N GLU A 98 -13.02 9.44 -10.68
CA GLU A 98 -13.19 8.52 -11.80
C GLU A 98 -14.54 7.78 -11.72
N PRO A 99 -15.47 7.97 -12.67
CA PRO A 99 -16.79 7.35 -12.63
C PRO A 99 -16.79 5.81 -12.57
N LEU A 100 -15.73 5.18 -13.08
CA LEU A 100 -15.56 3.73 -13.09
C LEU A 100 -15.10 3.15 -11.75
N ILE A 101 -14.74 3.98 -10.77
CA ILE A 101 -14.21 3.53 -9.49
C ILE A 101 -15.12 4.01 -8.35
N LEU A 102 -15.65 3.06 -7.58
CA LEU A 102 -16.34 3.31 -6.31
C LEU A 102 -15.33 3.57 -5.19
N PHE A 103 -14.63 4.70 -5.28
CA PHE A 103 -13.65 5.10 -4.27
C PHE A 103 -14.26 5.95 -3.16
N SER A 104 -13.90 5.64 -1.92
CA SER A 104 -14.19 6.47 -0.74
C SER A 104 -12.98 6.54 0.19
N ALA A 105 -12.91 7.59 1.01
CA ALA A 105 -11.83 7.74 2.00
C ALA A 105 -11.76 6.55 2.98
N SER A 106 -12.89 5.90 3.26
CA SER A 106 -12.94 4.70 4.11
C SER A 106 -12.17 3.51 3.54
N ASN A 107 -12.00 3.41 2.22
CA ASN A 107 -11.29 2.30 1.58
C ASN A 107 -9.78 2.31 1.91
N VAL A 108 -9.22 3.45 2.30
CA VAL A 108 -7.77 3.66 2.46
C VAL A 108 -7.38 4.08 3.89
N VAL A 109 -8.26 3.82 4.86
CA VAL A 109 -7.97 4.01 6.28
C VAL A 109 -6.68 3.28 6.72
N PRO A 110 -6.44 2.02 6.31
CA PRO A 110 -5.18 1.35 6.62
C PRO A 110 -3.96 2.14 6.15
N ASP A 111 -3.98 2.71 4.94
CA ASP A 111 -2.86 3.46 4.39
C ASP A 111 -2.51 4.69 5.24
N PHE A 112 -3.51 5.43 5.73
CA PHE A 112 -3.28 6.54 6.66
C PHE A 112 -2.63 6.10 7.98
N LEU A 113 -3.08 4.98 8.54
CA LEU A 113 -2.52 4.44 9.78
C LEU A 113 -1.05 4.07 9.60
N PHE A 114 -0.71 3.34 8.53
CA PHE A 114 0.67 2.91 8.27
C PHE A 114 1.57 4.06 7.79
N PHE A 115 1.02 5.08 7.14
CA PHE A 115 1.73 6.33 6.90
C PHE A 115 2.10 7.03 8.22
N GLY A 116 1.19 7.06 9.19
CA GLY A 116 1.46 7.55 10.54
C GLY A 116 2.56 6.76 11.25
N VAL A 117 2.57 5.42 11.12
CA VAL A 117 3.63 4.56 11.63
C VAL A 117 4.98 4.90 10.99
N ALA A 118 5.01 5.15 9.67
CA ALA A 118 6.23 5.54 8.97
C ALA A 118 6.78 6.90 9.46
N ILE A 119 5.91 7.91 9.61
CA ILE A 119 6.28 9.22 10.16
C ILE A 119 6.87 9.06 11.58
N PHE A 120 6.16 8.35 12.45
CA PHE A 120 6.62 8.13 13.81
C PHE A 120 7.97 7.40 13.85
N GLY A 121 8.10 6.35 13.05
CA GLY A 121 9.33 5.57 12.93
C GLY A 121 10.51 6.39 12.42
N TYR A 122 10.29 7.30 11.48
CA TYR A 122 11.31 8.20 10.96
C TYR A 122 11.77 9.24 12.00
N LEU A 123 10.83 9.93 12.65
CA LEU A 123 11.11 11.00 13.61
C LEU A 123 11.70 10.46 14.93
N LYS A 124 11.34 9.25 15.34
CA LYS A 124 11.81 8.63 16.58
C LYS A 124 12.93 7.60 16.35
N ALA A 125 13.46 7.49 15.14
CA ALA A 125 14.60 6.64 14.84
C ALA A 125 15.82 7.01 15.70
N LYS A 126 16.30 6.02 16.47
CA LYS A 126 17.56 6.04 17.23
C LYS A 126 18.25 4.69 17.02
#